data_AF-A0A257MZ81-F1
#
_entry.id   AF-A0A257MZ81-F1
#
_cell.length_a   1.000
_cell.length_b   1.000
_cell.length_c   1.000
_cell.angle_alpha   90.00
_cell.angle_beta   90.00
_cell.angle_gamma   90.00
#
_symmetry.space_group_name_H-M   'P 1'
#
loop_
_entity.id
_entity.type
_entity.pdbx_description
1 polymer ?
#
loop_
_entity_poly.entity_id
_entity_poly.type
_entity_poly.pdbx_seq_one_letter_code
_entity_poly.pdbx_strand_id
1 'polypeptide(L)'
;MKFFQLLLLVILIIPFAEIYLLLQVGSIIGALPTIFLVVFTAALGAWLLRQQGFATFRQFQENLAQGVIPAYEMIEGPIILLGGILLLTP
;
A
#
# COMPACT_ATOMS: atom_id res chain seq x y z
N MET A 1 20.25 -17.64 2.99
CA MET A 1 21.17 -16.59 2.47
C MET A 1 20.68 -16.00 1.14
N LYS A 2 20.41 -16.80 0.11
CA LYS A 2 19.95 -16.29 -1.21
C LYS A 2 18.62 -15.51 -1.16
N PHE A 3 17.64 -15.98 -0.39
CA PHE A 3 16.34 -15.31 -0.25
C PHE A 3 16.44 -13.91 0.37
N PHE A 4 17.24 -13.77 1.43
CA PHE A 4 17.45 -12.47 2.08
C PHE A 4 18.17 -11.48 1.14
N GLN A 5 19.14 -11.95 0.37
CA GLN A 5 19.81 -11.14 -0.66
C GLN A 5 18.86 -10.69 -1.75
N LEU A 6 17.94 -11.56 -2.19
CA LEU A 6 16.91 -11.22 -3.17
C LEU A 6 15.95 -10.15 -2.62
N LEU A 7 15.48 -10.29 -1.39
CA LEU A 7 14.59 -9.32 -0.76
C LEU A 7 15.25 -7.94 -0.65
N LEU A 8 16.52 -7.89 -0.21
CA LEU A 8 17.28 -6.64 -0.17
C LEU A 8 17.46 -6.00 -1.55
N LEU A 9 17.73 -6.80 -2.57
CA LEU A 9 17.85 -6.30 -3.95
C LEU A 9 16.53 -5.71 -4.44
N VAL A 10 15.40 -6.37 -4.19
CA VAL A 10 14.07 -5.89 -4.59
C VAL A 10 13.73 -4.57 -3.88
N ILE A 11 13.92 -4.52 -2.56
CA ILE A 11 13.67 -3.31 -1.74
C ILE A 11 14.56 -2.15 -2.19
N LEU A 12 15.78 -2.42 -2.65
CA LEU A 12 16.69 -1.38 -3.14
C LEU A 12 16.30 -0.93 -4.55
N ILE A 13 16.08 -1.86 -5.48
CA ILE A 13 15.87 -1.57 -6.91
C ILE A 13 14.55 -0.85 -7.16
N ILE A 14 13.48 -1.22 -6.44
CA ILE A 14 12.14 -0.63 -6.64
C ILE A 14 12.17 0.90 -6.48
N PRO A 15 12.64 1.50 -5.37
CA PRO A 15 12.71 2.95 -5.22
C PRO A 15 13.53 3.66 -6.29
N PHE A 16 14.64 3.06 -6.75
CA PHE A 16 15.42 3.64 -7.85
C PHE A 16 14.66 3.62 -9.17
N ALA A 17 13.93 2.54 -9.45
CA ALA A 17 13.08 2.43 -10.63
C ALA A 17 11.91 3.44 -10.57
N GLU A 18 11.28 3.59 -9.41
CA GLU A 18 10.22 4.57 -9.13
C GLU A 18 10.71 6.00 -9.40
N ILE A 19 11.85 6.39 -8.80
CA ILE A 19 12.44 7.72 -9.02
C ILE A 19 12.75 7.95 -10.50
N TYR A 20 13.33 6.96 -11.19
CA TYR A 20 13.60 7.07 -12.63
C TYR A 20 12.31 7.30 -13.45
N LEU A 21 11.26 6.55 -13.15
CA LEU A 21 9.97 6.67 -13.82
C LEU A 21 9.32 8.03 -13.55
N LEU A 22 9.34 8.51 -12.30
CA LEU A 22 8.84 9.83 -11.94
C LEU A 22 9.60 10.96 -12.63
N LEU A 23 10.93 10.84 -12.77
CA LEU A 23 11.73 11.80 -13.53
C LEU A 23 11.35 11.78 -15.02
N GLN A 24 11.13 10.60 -15.60
CA GLN A 24 10.72 10.46 -17.00
C GLN A 24 9.34 11.06 -17.24
N VAL A 25 8.37 10.76 -16.39
CA VAL A 25 7.02 11.37 -16.45
C VAL A 25 7.11 12.88 -16.23
N GLY A 26 7.87 13.31 -15.22
CA GLY A 26 8.11 14.72 -14.92
C GLY A 26 8.75 15.50 -16.07
N SER A 27 9.55 14.85 -16.91
CA SER A 27 10.11 15.46 -18.12
C SER A 27 9.09 15.67 -19.25
N ILE A 28 7.99 14.90 -19.25
CA ILE A 28 6.94 14.93 -20.27
C ILE A 28 5.84 15.91 -19.88
N ILE A 29 5.34 15.82 -18.64
CA ILE A 29 4.17 16.60 -18.17
C ILE A 29 4.53 17.69 -17.15
N GLY A 30 5.79 17.77 -16.73
CA GLY A 30 6.26 18.71 -15.70
C GLY A 30 6.26 18.12 -14.30
N ALA A 31 7.12 18.67 -13.43
CA ALA A 31 7.28 18.19 -12.06
C ALA A 31 6.01 18.40 -11.20
N LEU A 32 5.38 19.57 -11.28
CA LEU A 32 4.19 19.88 -10.47
C LEU A 32 3.00 18.94 -10.77
N PRO A 33 2.60 18.70 -12.05
CA PRO A 33 1.55 17.73 -12.35
C PRO A 33 1.91 16.31 -11.91
N THR A 34 3.17 15.89 -12.02
CA THR A 34 3.62 14.56 -11.58
C THR A 34 3.48 14.39 -10.07
N ILE A 35 3.95 15.37 -9.30
CA ILE A 35 3.80 15.37 -7.83
C ILE A 35 2.32 15.37 -7.45
N PHE A 36 1.50 16.17 -8.12
CA PHE A 36 0.06 16.18 -7.87
C PHE A 36 -0.58 14.81 -8.11
N LEU A 37 -0.24 14.13 -9.21
CA LEU A 37 -0.76 12.79 -9.51
C LEU A 37 -0.34 11.75 -8.45
N VAL A 38 0.92 11.78 -8.01
CA VAL A 38 1.40 10.89 -6.93
C VAL A 38 0.64 11.14 -5.64
N VAL A 39 0.52 12.41 -5.21
CA VAL A 39 -0.20 12.76 -3.98
C VAL A 39 -1.69 12.42 -4.10
N PHE A 40 -2.30 12.67 -5.25
CA PHE A 40 -3.70 12.39 -5.51
C PHE A 40 -4.00 10.88 -5.44
N THR A 41 -3.17 10.07 -6.09
CA THR A 41 -3.32 8.60 -6.07
C THR A 41 -3.04 8.03 -4.67
N ALA A 42 -2.03 8.51 -3.97
CA ALA A 42 -1.77 8.14 -2.58
C ALA A 42 -2.94 8.51 -1.65
N ALA A 43 -3.51 9.71 -1.79
CA ALA A 43 -4.66 10.14 -1.00
C ALA A 43 -5.91 9.29 -1.28
N LEU A 44 -6.19 9.00 -2.57
CA LEU A 44 -7.29 8.13 -2.98
C LEU A 44 -7.14 6.72 -2.42
N GLY A 45 -5.98 6.10 -2.61
CA GLY A 45 -5.73 4.75 -2.11
C GLY A 45 -5.78 4.69 -0.58
N ALA A 46 -5.20 5.68 0.12
CA ALA A 46 -5.26 5.74 1.57
C ALA A 46 -6.71 5.87 2.08
N TRP A 47 -7.56 6.62 1.38
CA TRP A 47 -8.98 6.73 1.70
C TRP A 47 -9.70 5.38 1.53
N LEU A 48 -9.44 4.67 0.43
CA LEU A 48 -10.01 3.33 0.18
C LEU A 48 -9.56 2.31 1.23
N LEU A 49 -8.27 2.27 1.52
CA LEU A 49 -7.70 1.36 2.54
C LEU A 49 -8.24 1.67 3.93
N ARG A 50 -8.43 2.95 4.26
CA ARG A 50 -9.06 3.35 5.52
C ARG A 50 -10.49 2.83 5.61
N GLN A 51 -11.26 2.93 4.52
CA GLN A 51 -12.64 2.42 4.48
C GLN A 51 -12.67 0.89 4.67
N GLN A 52 -11.84 0.15 3.93
CA GLN A 52 -11.73 -1.31 4.07
C GLN A 52 -11.22 -1.73 5.46
N GLY A 53 -10.20 -1.04 5.99
CA GLY A 53 -9.66 -1.33 7.31
C GLY A 53 -10.70 -1.16 8.41
N PHE A 54 -11.51 -0.11 8.36
CA PHE A 54 -12.61 0.08 9.33
C PHE A 54 -13.74 -0.95 9.18
N ALA A 55 -14.03 -1.38 7.96
CA ALA A 55 -15.04 -2.42 7.74
C ALA A 55 -14.55 -3.78 8.28
N THR A 56 -13.31 -4.15 7.94
CA THR A 56 -12.65 -5.40 8.40
C THR A 56 -12.57 -5.44 9.93
N PHE A 57 -12.20 -4.33 10.56
CA PHE A 57 -12.10 -4.25 12.02
C PHE A 57 -13.47 -4.35 12.72
N ARG A 58 -14.53 -3.82 12.10
CA ARG A 58 -15.91 -3.99 12.61
C ARG A 58 -16.35 -5.45 12.52
N GLN A 59 -16.15 -6.08 11.37
CA GLN A 59 -16.49 -7.50 11.18
C GLN A 59 -15.72 -8.41 12.14
N PHE A 60 -14.45 -8.12 12.37
CA PHE A 60 -13.62 -8.81 13.36
C PHE A 60 -14.25 -8.75 14.76
N GLN A 61 -14.69 -7.58 15.21
CA GLN A 61 -15.35 -7.42 16.51
C GLN A 61 -16.70 -8.13 16.57
N GLU A 62 -17.51 -8.05 15.51
CA GLU A 62 -18.81 -8.71 15.44
C GLU A 62 -18.69 -10.24 15.51
N ASN A 63 -17.77 -10.83 14.74
CA ASN A 63 -17.52 -12.27 14.75
C ASN A 63 -17.03 -12.73 16.13
N LEU A 64 -16.10 -11.99 16.75
CA LEU A 64 -15.64 -12.30 18.11
C LEU A 64 -16.76 -12.21 19.15
N ALA A 65 -17.62 -11.21 19.05
CA ALA A 65 -18.77 -11.06 19.96
C ALA A 65 -19.78 -12.21 19.83
N GLN A 66 -19.86 -12.84 18.66
CA GLN A 66 -20.69 -14.01 18.41
C GLN A 66 -20.00 -15.35 18.76
N GLY A 67 -18.75 -15.30 19.26
CA GLY A 67 -17.96 -16.51 19.54
C GLY A 67 -17.44 -17.23 18.29
N VAL A 68 -17.50 -16.58 17.12
CA VAL A 68 -17.00 -17.09 15.84
C VAL A 68 -15.55 -16.62 15.65
N ILE A 69 -14.68 -17.52 15.19
CA ILE A 69 -13.27 -17.19 14.92
C ILE A 69 -13.18 -16.35 13.62
N PRO A 70 -12.68 -15.10 13.66
CA PRO A 70 -12.59 -14.20 12.51
C PRO A 70 -11.36 -14.51 11.63
N ALA A 71 -11.28 -15.71 11.08
CA ALA A 71 -10.10 -16.18 10.36
C ALA A 71 -9.79 -15.34 9.09
N TYR A 72 -10.82 -14.85 8.41
CA TYR A 72 -10.67 -14.05 7.20
C TYR A 72 -10.12 -12.66 7.51
N GLU A 73 -10.68 -11.98 8.51
CA GLU A 73 -10.29 -10.63 8.92
C GLU A 73 -8.86 -10.59 9.48
N MET A 74 -8.41 -11.69 10.11
CA MET A 74 -7.04 -11.87 10.58
C MET A 74 -6.00 -11.88 9.45
N ILE A 75 -6.39 -12.28 8.23
CA ILE A 75 -5.52 -12.27 7.05
C ILE A 75 -5.69 -10.96 6.27
N GLU A 76 -6.94 -10.49 6.14
CA GLU A 76 -7.27 -9.29 5.38
C GLU A 76 -6.68 -8.02 6.02
N GLY A 77 -6.70 -7.90 7.35
CA GLY A 77 -6.12 -6.75 8.07
C GLY A 77 -4.64 -6.50 7.71
N PRO A 78 -3.74 -7.50 7.85
CA PRO A 78 -2.35 -7.38 7.40
C PRO A 78 -2.19 -7.02 5.92
N ILE A 79 -3.04 -7.57 5.03
CA ILE A 79 -2.98 -7.25 3.59
C ILE A 79 -3.33 -5.79 3.35
N ILE A 80 -4.35 -5.24 4.02
CA ILE A 80 -4.72 -3.82 3.94
C ILE A 80 -3.56 -2.94 4.43
N LEU A 81 -2.89 -3.32 5.51
CA LEU A 81 -1.73 -2.58 6.04
C LEU A 81 -0.55 -2.61 5.08
N LEU A 82 -0.22 -3.78 4.53
CA LEU A 82 0.84 -3.92 3.53
C LEU A 82 0.53 -3.13 2.26
N GLY A 83 -0.72 -3.17 1.79
CA GLY A 83 -1.19 -2.34 0.69
C GLY A 83 -1.01 -0.86 0.96
N GLY A 84 -1.23 -0.41 2.20
CA GLY A 84 -0.98 0.97 2.61
C GLY A 84 0.50 1.37 2.57
N ILE A 85 1.38 0.49 3.01
CA ILE A 85 2.84 0.73 2.96
C ILE A 85 3.31 0.80 1.49
N LEU A 86 2.85 -0.12 0.64
CA LEU A 86 3.19 -0.15 -0.78
C LEU A 86 2.54 0.97 -1.60
N LEU A 87 1.46 1.59 -1.10
CA LEU A 87 0.87 2.77 -1.74
C LEU A 87 1.70 4.03 -1.46
N LEU A 88 2.45 4.06 -0.35
CA LEU A 88 3.31 5.18 -0.01
C LEU A 88 4.63 5.18 -0.80
N THR A 89 4.97 4.06 -1.43
CA THR A 89 6.05 3.97 -2.42
C THR A 89 5.48 4.42 -3.78
N PRO A 90 5.92 5.57 -4.31
CA PRO A 90 5.31 6.25 -5.46
C PRO A 90 5.65 5.64 -6.82
#